data_AF-A0A9W8MY53-F1
#
_entry.id   AF-A0A9W8MY53-F1
#
_cell.length_a   1.000
_cell.length_b   1.000
_cell.length_c   1.000
_cell.angle_alpha   90.00
_cell.angle_beta   90.00
_cell.angle_gamma   90.00
#
_symmetry.space_group_name_H-M   'P 1'
#
loop_
_entity.id
_entity.type
_entity.pdbx_description
1 polymer ?
#
loop_
_entity_poly.entity_id
_entity_poly.type
_entity_poly.pdbx_seq_one_letter_code
_entity_poly.pdbx_strand_id
1 'polypeptide(L)'
;MDIGVKSRSLLVPGQDIAAELHMLGTIISGVAYGIVIVSACDSFRLVFRKAARLRNFTLVYIVVMTLVSTASFILGVVVTTTMIFQTEVRSAVGPFRLEILLYPVALWGADGLMMYRCMVLYEGLSRAYRIALRCLLSLMSFVLVGILLPFCIFSGIPFILNDPRMIFLVLVALTTLVNITLATLVTLRLHQHQRNTRKVLGREFGSPYSRTIAICIESCALIVVFDLIFIALAFEQANASMIPEQLLVHVSVVSPFLLIARVARGRDVLNTIKSRGNPDVQVVSDRMDTLRFYRSSGMGTDSTDHTHLMYSNIRTPTDEGGDWRRTAVDTRTVRMVDNTSMDPKYNHKNFNIDNYQKDSDLWYDDGNVHFFRDLFDKNSNNPERETQDPLPLTLFEKVGDVKLMFLAAYNLNFMPDPLAKVELKTAVSMLYLGFAYKIGLLFELALKHLSSVFPTSLGKWDNPSAATMIVPRSDEDFLSTLLQIVVHAANARTWWLLPAVLYSCCTHSLIDIVRNDVYKKKLSEHQRESIITTHEMQTGVGRRMYSFLGHIPAEGCRSKRACRKIARKWYLESLEWRCNNPWKDYPSQEGKGSFSGGSVTHA
;
A
#
# COMPACT_ATOMS: atom_id res chain seq x y z
N MET A 1 25.24 64.35 -48.05
CA MET A 1 24.30 63.99 -46.96
C MET A 1 25.12 63.38 -45.85
N ASP A 2 25.64 64.24 -44.98
CA ASP A 2 26.38 63.85 -43.79
C ASP A 2 25.42 63.20 -42.80
N ILE A 3 25.56 61.88 -42.63
CA ILE A 3 24.96 61.17 -41.51
C ILE A 3 25.84 61.52 -40.31
N GLY A 4 25.49 62.61 -39.64
CA GLY A 4 26.11 63.03 -38.39
C GLY A 4 25.95 61.93 -37.35
N VAL A 5 26.96 61.07 -37.24
CA VAL A 5 27.15 60.15 -36.12
C VAL A 5 27.44 61.03 -34.91
N LYS A 6 26.36 61.44 -34.25
CA LYS A 6 26.38 62.14 -32.97
C LYS A 6 26.85 61.12 -31.93
N SER A 7 28.17 60.96 -31.81
CA SER A 7 28.81 60.19 -30.74
C SER A 7 28.28 60.69 -29.40
N ARG A 8 27.31 59.96 -28.84
CA ARG A 8 26.86 60.13 -27.47
C ARG A 8 27.96 59.61 -26.56
N SER A 9 28.97 60.44 -26.34
CA SER A 9 29.85 60.33 -25.18
C SER A 9 29.03 60.68 -23.94
N LEU A 10 28.41 59.68 -23.31
CA LEU A 10 28.10 59.66 -21.87
C LEU A 10 27.78 58.22 -21.43
N LEU A 11 28.82 57.47 -21.09
CA LEU A 11 28.79 56.19 -20.36
C LEU A 11 28.42 56.41 -18.89
N VAL A 12 27.41 57.24 -18.62
CA VAL A 12 26.74 57.22 -17.31
C VAL A 12 25.40 56.56 -17.58
N PRO A 13 25.24 55.25 -17.30
CA PRO A 13 23.95 54.62 -17.43
C PRO A 13 23.00 55.36 -16.50
N GLY A 14 22.01 56.06 -17.07
CA GLY A 14 20.86 56.51 -16.31
C GLY A 14 20.19 55.29 -15.68
N GLN A 15 19.57 55.49 -14.51
CA GLN A 15 18.91 54.41 -13.77
C GLN A 15 17.72 53.86 -14.60
N ASP A 16 17.94 52.77 -15.32
CA ASP A 16 16.90 52.04 -16.04
C ASP A 16 16.39 50.90 -15.14
N ILE A 17 15.36 51.22 -14.36
CA ILE A 17 14.71 50.30 -13.41
C ILE A 17 14.23 49.02 -14.12
N ALA A 18 13.85 49.09 -15.40
CA ALA A 18 13.39 47.91 -16.14
C ALA A 18 14.55 46.97 -16.45
N ALA A 19 15.70 47.49 -16.88
CA ALA A 19 16.90 46.69 -17.13
C ALA A 19 17.43 46.05 -15.84
N GLU A 20 17.40 46.78 -14.72
CA GLU A 20 17.77 46.27 -13.39
C GLU A 20 16.85 45.12 -12.94
N LEU A 21 15.52 45.30 -13.05
CA LEU A 21 14.55 44.27 -12.69
C LEU A 21 14.64 43.04 -13.61
N HIS A 22 14.90 43.24 -14.91
CA HIS A 22 15.09 42.15 -15.86
C HIS A 22 16.37 41.34 -15.55
N MET A 23 17.46 42.02 -15.18
CA MET A 23 18.69 41.38 -14.72
C MET A 23 18.45 40.58 -13.43
N LEU A 24 17.75 41.17 -12.46
CA LEU A 24 17.39 40.50 -11.20
C LEU A 24 16.53 39.26 -11.46
N GLY A 25 15.53 39.37 -12.34
CA GLY A 25 14.73 38.25 -12.81
C GLY A 25 15.60 37.13 -13.37
N THR A 26 16.62 37.46 -14.15
CA THR A 26 17.47 36.45 -14.82
C THR A 26 18.37 35.75 -13.83
N ILE A 27 18.87 36.47 -12.83
CA ILE A 27 19.64 35.88 -11.73
C ILE A 27 18.79 34.89 -10.94
N ILE A 28 17.57 35.28 -10.54
CA ILE A 28 16.63 34.41 -9.80
C ILE A 28 16.22 33.21 -10.67
N SER A 29 15.97 33.44 -11.96
CA SER A 29 15.69 32.41 -12.96
C SER A 29 16.84 31.39 -13.07
N GLY A 30 18.10 31.83 -13.00
CA GLY A 30 19.26 30.95 -12.94
C GLY A 30 19.26 30.01 -11.73
N VAL A 31 18.82 30.50 -10.56
CA VAL A 31 18.65 29.65 -9.37
C VAL A 31 17.55 28.61 -9.59
N ALA A 32 16.40 29.04 -10.13
CA ALA A 32 15.29 28.13 -10.43
C ALA A 32 15.66 27.08 -11.49
N TYR A 33 16.45 27.47 -12.50
CA TYR A 33 17.00 26.54 -13.48
C TYR A 33 17.94 25.51 -12.84
N GLY A 34 18.77 25.91 -11.87
CA GLY A 34 19.56 24.97 -11.07
C GLY A 34 18.69 23.91 -10.37
N ILE A 35 17.55 24.32 -9.81
CA ILE A 35 16.55 23.41 -9.22
C ILE A 35 15.95 22.47 -10.27
N VAL A 36 15.67 22.96 -11.49
CA VAL A 36 15.22 22.14 -12.62
C VAL A 36 16.23 21.03 -12.92
N ILE A 37 17.52 21.35 -13.02
CA ILE A 37 18.57 20.36 -13.30
C ILE A 37 18.65 19.30 -12.20
N VAL A 38 18.69 19.71 -10.93
CA VAL A 38 18.73 18.76 -9.80
C VAL A 38 17.49 17.86 -9.80
N SER A 39 16.31 18.43 -10.01
CA SER A 39 15.05 17.69 -10.06
C SER A 39 14.97 16.74 -11.25
N ALA A 40 15.54 17.13 -12.40
CA ALA A 40 15.65 16.29 -13.59
C ALA A 40 16.59 15.10 -13.34
N CYS A 41 17.77 15.33 -12.75
CA CYS A 41 18.72 14.28 -12.40
C CYS A 41 18.12 13.27 -11.41
N ASP A 42 17.44 13.75 -10.37
CA ASP A 42 16.75 12.91 -9.39
C ASP A 42 15.64 12.07 -10.05
N SER A 43 14.81 12.70 -10.88
CA SER A 43 13.74 12.02 -11.62
C SER A 43 14.30 10.98 -12.58
N PHE A 44 15.39 11.30 -13.29
CA PHE A 44 16.05 10.42 -14.24
C PHE A 44 16.59 9.16 -13.54
N ARG A 45 17.34 9.33 -12.45
CA ARG A 45 17.89 8.22 -11.65
C ARG A 45 16.80 7.27 -11.15
N LEU A 46 15.69 7.82 -10.66
CA LEU A 46 14.57 7.03 -10.13
C LEU A 46 13.77 6.31 -11.22
N VAL A 47 13.61 6.93 -12.41
CA VAL A 47 12.87 6.34 -13.53
C VAL A 47 13.68 5.23 -14.22
N PHE A 48 15.01 5.33 -14.25
CA PHE A 48 15.87 4.35 -14.91
C PHE A 48 15.71 2.92 -14.34
N ARG A 49 15.37 2.81 -13.05
CA ARG A 49 15.17 1.55 -12.34
C ARG A 49 13.82 0.86 -12.63
N LYS A 50 12.94 1.44 -13.46
CA LYS A 50 11.58 0.95 -13.71
C LYS A 50 11.43 0.14 -15.01
N ALA A 51 10.26 -0.52 -15.13
CA ALA A 51 9.86 -1.29 -16.30
C ALA A 51 9.92 -0.49 -17.62
N ALA A 52 10.35 -1.15 -18.70
CA ALA A 52 10.82 -0.51 -19.94
C ALA A 52 9.80 0.40 -20.64
N ARG A 53 8.52 0.02 -20.72
CA ARG A 53 7.52 0.78 -21.51
C ARG A 53 7.20 2.16 -20.90
N LEU A 54 6.89 2.21 -19.61
CA LEU A 54 6.58 3.49 -18.94
C LEU A 54 7.84 4.33 -18.74
N ARG A 55 9.00 3.67 -18.56
CA ARG A 55 10.30 4.32 -18.43
C ARG A 55 10.61 5.21 -19.63
N ASN A 56 10.51 4.66 -20.84
CA ASN A 56 10.93 5.39 -22.04
C ASN A 56 10.10 6.67 -22.25
N PHE A 57 8.78 6.60 -22.08
CA PHE A 57 7.91 7.77 -22.19
C PHE A 57 8.26 8.86 -21.17
N THR A 58 8.43 8.48 -19.89
CA THR A 58 8.77 9.46 -18.84
C THR A 58 10.18 10.05 -19.03
N LEU A 59 11.16 9.27 -19.52
CA LEU A 59 12.50 9.79 -19.81
C LEU A 59 12.49 10.80 -20.96
N VAL A 60 11.77 10.49 -22.05
CA VAL A 60 11.62 11.43 -23.18
C VAL A 60 10.99 12.74 -22.70
N TYR A 61 9.94 12.65 -21.87
CA TYR A 61 9.32 13.83 -21.27
C TYR A 61 10.30 14.67 -20.44
N ILE A 62 11.07 14.03 -19.54
CA ILE A 62 12.05 14.74 -18.70
C ILE A 62 13.10 15.45 -19.56
N VAL A 63 13.62 14.78 -20.59
CA VAL A 63 14.62 15.36 -21.50
C VAL A 63 14.03 16.56 -22.25
N VAL A 64 12.85 16.41 -22.86
CA VAL A 64 12.20 17.49 -23.61
C VAL A 64 11.95 18.71 -22.73
N MET A 65 11.37 18.53 -21.54
CA MET A 65 11.08 19.65 -20.64
C MET A 65 12.36 20.32 -20.12
N THR A 66 13.43 19.55 -19.87
CA THR A 66 14.73 20.10 -19.47
C THR A 66 15.35 20.92 -20.61
N LEU A 67 15.25 20.45 -21.86
CA LEU A 67 15.72 21.19 -23.03
C LEU A 67 14.94 22.48 -23.25
N VAL A 68 13.61 22.46 -23.10
CA VAL A 68 12.76 23.66 -23.19
C VAL A 68 13.15 24.67 -22.10
N SER A 69 13.35 24.22 -20.87
CA SER A 69 13.80 25.08 -19.77
C SER A 69 15.20 25.66 -20.00
N THR A 70 16.12 24.86 -20.54
CA THR A 70 17.49 25.30 -20.87
C THR A 70 17.48 26.35 -21.99
N ALA A 71 16.69 26.12 -23.04
CA ALA A 71 16.55 27.07 -24.14
C ALA A 71 15.94 28.39 -23.66
N SER A 72 14.91 28.34 -22.81
CA SER A 72 14.29 29.53 -22.22
C SER A 72 15.28 30.32 -21.35
N PHE A 73 16.08 29.65 -20.52
CA PHE A 73 17.11 30.32 -19.71
C PHE A 73 18.18 31.00 -20.58
N ILE A 74 18.70 30.31 -21.60
CA ILE A 74 19.71 30.87 -22.50
C ILE A 74 19.16 32.10 -23.24
N LEU A 75 17.91 32.04 -23.72
CA LEU A 75 17.28 33.18 -24.36
C LEU A 75 17.10 34.35 -23.39
N GLY A 76 16.66 34.09 -22.16
CA GLY A 76 16.56 35.12 -21.12
C GLY A 76 17.90 35.82 -20.86
N VAL A 77 19.00 35.05 -20.77
CA VAL A 77 20.36 35.62 -20.63
C VAL A 77 20.74 36.46 -21.84
N VAL A 78 20.45 36.02 -23.06
CA VAL A 78 20.72 36.78 -24.30
C VAL A 78 19.91 38.09 -24.31
N VAL A 79 18.61 38.04 -24.02
CA VAL A 79 17.73 39.22 -23.97
C VAL A 79 18.25 40.22 -22.94
N THR A 80 18.51 39.78 -21.70
CA THR A 80 19.08 40.62 -20.64
C THR A 80 20.40 41.27 -21.06
N THR A 81 21.31 40.49 -21.66
CA THR A 81 22.60 40.98 -22.14
C THR A 81 22.42 42.04 -23.23
N THR A 82 21.51 41.82 -24.18
CA THR A 82 21.24 42.80 -25.25
C THR A 82 20.62 44.09 -24.73
N MET A 83 19.77 44.02 -23.70
CA MET A 83 19.21 45.22 -23.06
C MET A 83 20.29 46.05 -22.35
N ILE A 84 21.21 45.40 -21.64
CA ILE A 84 22.28 46.09 -20.88
C ILE A 84 23.31 46.74 -21.81
N PHE A 85 23.78 46.02 -22.82
CA PHE A 85 24.89 46.49 -23.66
C PHE A 85 24.44 47.33 -24.86
N GLN A 86 23.13 47.55 -25.05
CA GLN A 86 22.55 48.30 -26.17
C GLN A 86 23.15 47.92 -27.53
N THR A 87 23.60 46.67 -27.69
CA THR A 87 24.20 46.23 -28.94
C THR A 87 23.11 46.25 -30.00
N GLU A 88 23.31 47.02 -31.07
CA GLU A 88 22.46 47.01 -32.28
C GLU A 88 22.59 45.65 -32.99
N VAL A 89 22.09 44.59 -32.37
CA VAL A 89 21.95 43.30 -33.02
C VAL A 89 20.75 43.45 -33.95
N ARG A 90 21.01 43.90 -35.17
CA ARG A 90 20.03 44.12 -36.26
C ARG A 90 19.23 42.86 -36.65
N SER A 91 19.49 41.72 -35.99
CA SER A 91 18.80 40.43 -36.08
C SER A 91 18.09 40.00 -34.77
N ALA A 92 17.98 40.87 -33.75
CA ALA A 92 17.38 40.60 -32.43
C ALA A 92 15.91 40.13 -32.45
N VAL A 93 15.23 40.22 -33.60
CA VAL A 93 13.88 39.68 -33.78
C VAL A 93 13.85 38.14 -33.64
N GLY A 94 14.95 37.44 -33.94
CA GLY A 94 15.02 35.98 -33.85
C GLY A 94 14.86 35.42 -32.42
N PRO A 95 15.70 35.85 -31.45
CA PRO A 95 15.61 35.41 -30.05
C PRO A 95 14.25 35.65 -29.40
N PHE A 96 13.67 36.86 -29.56
CA PHE A 96 12.36 37.20 -29.00
C PHE A 96 11.24 36.30 -29.53
N ARG A 97 11.28 35.93 -30.82
CA ARG A 97 10.27 35.02 -31.41
C ARG A 97 10.37 33.60 -30.87
N LEU A 98 11.57 33.11 -30.58
CA LEU A 98 11.78 31.78 -30.01
C LEU A 98 11.31 31.70 -28.56
N GLU A 99 11.52 32.77 -27.79
CA GLU A 99 11.06 32.85 -26.41
C GLU A 99 9.52 32.74 -26.34
N ILE A 100 8.81 33.49 -27.19
CA ILE A 100 7.34 33.42 -27.32
C ILE A 100 6.84 31.99 -27.62
N LEU A 101 7.63 31.17 -28.33
CA LEU A 101 7.26 29.78 -28.64
C LEU A 101 7.60 28.80 -27.50
N LEU A 102 8.62 29.08 -26.68
CA LEU A 102 9.06 28.16 -25.63
C LEU A 102 8.18 28.23 -24.38
N TYR A 103 7.72 29.43 -24.00
CA TYR A 103 6.81 29.60 -22.85
C TYR A 103 5.57 28.69 -22.93
N PRO A 104 4.83 28.70 -24.04
CA PRO A 104 3.62 27.90 -24.12
C PRO A 104 3.91 26.41 -24.27
N VAL A 105 5.03 26.04 -24.90
CA VAL A 105 5.45 24.64 -24.96
C VAL A 105 5.74 24.11 -23.56
N ALA A 106 6.37 24.91 -22.69
CA ALA A 106 6.59 24.54 -21.29
C ALA A 106 5.26 24.41 -20.53
N LEU A 107 4.36 25.40 -20.66
CA LEU A 107 3.05 25.37 -20.03
C LEU A 107 2.22 24.16 -20.49
N TRP A 108 2.19 23.88 -21.80
CA TRP A 108 1.50 22.70 -22.34
C TRP A 108 2.15 21.40 -21.92
N GLY A 109 3.47 21.36 -21.81
CA GLY A 109 4.18 20.21 -21.29
C GLY A 109 3.82 19.92 -19.83
N ALA A 110 3.65 20.96 -19.01
CA ALA A 110 3.21 20.84 -17.64
C ALA A 110 1.74 20.40 -17.56
N ASP A 111 0.84 21.12 -18.25
CA ASP A 111 -0.59 20.85 -18.30
C ASP A 111 -0.87 19.46 -18.88
N GLY A 112 -0.16 19.06 -19.93
CA GLY A 112 -0.30 17.76 -20.58
C GLY A 112 0.01 16.58 -19.65
N LEU A 113 1.02 16.70 -18.78
CA LEU A 113 1.29 15.67 -17.78
C LEU A 113 0.17 15.57 -16.74
N MET A 114 -0.39 16.72 -16.34
CA MET A 114 -1.52 16.80 -15.41
C MET A 114 -2.80 16.22 -16.03
N MET A 115 -3.09 16.54 -17.29
CA MET A 115 -4.20 15.96 -18.05
C MET A 115 -4.05 14.44 -18.21
N TYR A 116 -2.85 13.96 -18.53
CA TYR A 116 -2.56 12.52 -18.61
C TYR A 116 -2.88 11.82 -17.28
N ARG A 117 -2.48 12.42 -16.15
CA ARG A 117 -2.79 11.88 -14.82
C ARG A 117 -4.28 11.87 -14.52
N CYS A 118 -5.01 12.93 -14.87
CA CYS A 118 -6.46 12.95 -14.78
C CYS A 118 -7.08 11.80 -15.58
N MET A 119 -6.61 11.56 -16.81
CA MET A 119 -7.14 10.47 -17.64
C MET A 119 -6.92 9.09 -17.00
N VAL A 120 -5.69 8.80 -16.55
CA VAL A 120 -5.34 7.52 -15.92
C VAL A 120 -6.15 7.29 -14.64
N LEU A 121 -6.32 8.33 -13.82
CA LEU A 121 -7.03 8.24 -12.54
C LEU A 121 -8.54 7.92 -12.71
N TYR A 122 -9.11 8.27 -13.86
CA TYR A 122 -10.54 8.10 -14.14
C TYR A 122 -10.86 6.83 -14.95
N GLU A 123 -9.89 5.95 -15.21
CA GLU A 123 -10.11 4.73 -16.01
C GLU A 123 -11.18 3.78 -15.43
N GLY A 124 -11.36 3.78 -14.09
CA GLY A 124 -12.32 2.92 -13.39
C GLY A 124 -13.75 3.45 -13.24
N LEU A 125 -14.10 4.61 -13.81
CA LEU A 125 -15.44 5.19 -13.69
C LEU A 125 -16.39 4.78 -14.83
N SER A 126 -17.68 5.05 -14.64
CA SER A 126 -18.71 4.75 -15.66
C SER A 126 -18.37 5.45 -16.99
N ARG A 127 -18.81 4.84 -18.10
CA ARG A 127 -18.49 5.30 -19.46
C ARG A 127 -18.89 6.77 -19.69
N ALA A 128 -20.01 7.22 -19.12
CA ALA A 128 -20.50 8.59 -19.26
C ALA A 128 -19.53 9.63 -18.66
N TYR A 129 -19.08 9.43 -17.41
CA TYR A 129 -18.12 10.34 -16.78
C TYR A 129 -16.78 10.38 -17.52
N ARG A 130 -16.34 9.24 -18.07
CA ARG A 130 -15.10 9.18 -18.88
C ARG A 130 -15.21 9.99 -20.16
N ILE A 131 -16.37 9.93 -20.85
CA ILE A 131 -16.61 10.74 -22.04
C ILE A 131 -16.66 12.22 -21.66
N ALA A 132 -17.43 12.59 -20.64
CA ALA A 132 -17.52 13.97 -20.17
C ALA A 132 -16.15 14.55 -19.80
N LEU A 133 -15.30 13.80 -19.09
CA LEU A 133 -13.95 14.22 -18.76
C LEU A 133 -13.08 14.41 -20.01
N ARG A 134 -13.14 13.49 -20.99
CA ARG A 134 -12.39 13.64 -22.25
C ARG A 134 -12.85 14.86 -23.03
N CYS A 135 -14.14 15.14 -23.07
CA CYS A 135 -14.69 16.35 -23.68
C CYS A 135 -14.18 17.61 -22.96
N LEU A 136 -14.19 17.63 -21.63
CA LEU A 136 -13.68 18.74 -20.83
C LEU A 136 -12.18 18.98 -21.07
N LEU A 137 -11.36 17.92 -20.99
CA LEU A 137 -9.92 18.02 -21.22
C LEU A 137 -9.58 18.44 -22.66
N SER A 138 -10.32 17.92 -23.64
CA SER A 138 -10.17 18.32 -25.05
C SER A 138 -10.57 19.78 -25.27
N LEU A 139 -11.61 20.26 -24.59
CA LEU A 139 -12.03 21.67 -24.66
C LEU A 139 -10.95 22.58 -24.09
N MET A 140 -10.41 22.25 -22.91
CA MET A 140 -9.32 23.02 -22.29
C MET A 140 -8.07 23.04 -23.17
N SER A 141 -7.69 21.90 -23.75
CA SER A 141 -6.57 21.82 -24.69
C SER A 141 -6.84 22.64 -25.95
N PHE A 142 -8.06 22.63 -26.48
CA PHE A 142 -8.42 23.39 -27.67
C PHE A 142 -8.41 24.91 -27.40
N VAL A 143 -8.86 25.36 -26.24
CA VAL A 143 -8.80 26.78 -25.85
C VAL A 143 -7.33 27.25 -25.74
N LEU A 144 -6.49 26.47 -25.08
CA LEU A 144 -5.06 26.78 -24.93
C LEU A 144 -4.33 26.80 -26.29
N VAL A 145 -4.55 25.79 -27.14
CA VAL A 145 -3.93 25.70 -28.48
C VAL A 145 -4.51 26.74 -29.44
N GLY A 146 -5.83 26.92 -29.41
CA GLY A 146 -6.58 27.77 -30.32
C GLY A 146 -6.35 29.26 -30.10
N ILE A 147 -6.00 29.69 -28.89
CA ILE A 147 -5.61 31.09 -28.63
C ILE A 147 -4.14 31.29 -29.00
N LEU A 148 -3.28 30.33 -28.69
CA LEU A 148 -1.85 30.49 -28.81
C LEU A 148 -1.31 30.34 -30.24
N LEU A 149 -1.75 29.31 -30.96
CA LEU A 149 -1.23 28.99 -32.29
C LEU A 149 -1.48 30.15 -33.27
N PRO A 150 -2.68 30.78 -33.29
CA PRO A 150 -2.90 31.94 -34.13
C PRO A 150 -2.10 33.15 -33.68
N PHE A 151 -1.90 33.37 -32.38
CA PHE A 151 -1.07 34.48 -31.90
C PHE A 151 0.39 34.35 -32.36
N CYS A 152 0.97 33.16 -32.26
CA CYS A 152 2.35 32.91 -32.66
C CYS A 152 2.53 33.06 -34.19
N ILE A 153 1.58 32.55 -34.97
CA ILE A 153 1.66 32.52 -36.44
C ILE A 153 1.23 33.86 -37.07
N PHE A 154 0.17 34.47 -36.56
CA PHE A 154 -0.45 35.69 -37.08
C PHE A 154 -0.08 36.94 -36.29
N SER A 155 1.09 36.96 -35.63
CA SER A 155 1.66 38.14 -34.96
C SER A 155 1.84 39.39 -35.86
N GLY A 156 1.42 39.33 -37.13
CA GLY A 156 1.26 40.46 -38.04
C GLY A 156 -0.18 40.98 -38.22
N ILE A 157 -1.21 40.46 -37.54
CA ILE A 157 -2.59 40.98 -37.63
C ILE A 157 -2.87 41.91 -36.43
N PRO A 158 -2.97 43.24 -36.63
CA PRO A 158 -3.11 44.25 -35.55
C PRO A 158 -4.51 44.32 -34.90
N PHE A 159 -5.37 43.31 -35.04
CA PHE A 159 -6.83 43.55 -35.00
C PHE A 159 -7.55 43.23 -33.68
N ILE A 160 -6.96 42.57 -32.68
CA ILE A 160 -7.75 42.17 -31.48
C ILE A 160 -7.19 42.65 -30.13
N LEU A 161 -5.87 42.80 -29.93
CA LEU A 161 -5.31 43.40 -28.71
C LEU A 161 -4.01 44.12 -29.08
N ASN A 162 -4.00 45.46 -29.05
CA ASN A 162 -2.83 46.28 -29.38
C ASN A 162 -1.65 46.13 -28.39
N ASP A 163 -1.83 45.39 -27.29
CA ASP A 163 -0.83 45.19 -26.25
C ASP A 163 -0.46 43.70 -26.08
N PRO A 164 0.77 43.27 -26.41
CA PRO A 164 1.23 41.89 -26.23
C PRO A 164 1.20 41.44 -24.76
N ARG A 165 1.27 42.38 -23.81
CA ARG A 165 1.20 42.08 -22.37
C ARG A 165 -0.18 41.54 -21.98
N MET A 166 -1.24 42.12 -22.54
CA MET A 166 -2.62 41.68 -22.27
C MET A 166 -2.86 40.26 -22.79
N ILE A 167 -2.28 39.90 -23.93
CA ILE A 167 -2.39 38.54 -24.49
C ILE A 167 -1.68 37.55 -23.58
N PHE A 168 -0.46 37.86 -23.15
CA PHE A 168 0.28 37.01 -22.21
C PHE A 168 -0.45 36.87 -20.88
N LEU A 169 -1.03 37.96 -20.35
CA LEU A 169 -1.87 37.95 -19.15
C LEU A 169 -3.09 37.01 -19.31
N VAL A 170 -3.79 37.10 -20.44
CA VAL A 170 -4.94 36.21 -20.74
C VAL A 170 -4.48 34.76 -20.83
N LEU A 171 -3.34 34.49 -21.47
CA LEU A 171 -2.77 33.15 -21.56
C LEU A 171 -2.45 32.58 -20.16
N VAL A 172 -1.75 33.35 -19.32
CA VAL A 172 -1.40 32.96 -17.96
C VAL A 172 -2.66 32.74 -17.12
N ALA A 173 -3.65 33.62 -17.21
CA ALA A 173 -4.93 33.47 -16.51
C ALA A 173 -5.69 32.18 -16.93
N LEU A 174 -5.69 31.86 -18.23
CA LEU A 174 -6.35 30.65 -18.73
C LEU A 174 -5.63 29.37 -18.29
N THR A 175 -4.29 29.31 -18.37
CA THR A 175 -3.55 28.14 -17.83
C THR A 175 -3.72 28.02 -16.32
N THR A 176 -3.77 29.13 -15.58
CA THR A 176 -4.07 29.13 -14.14
C THR A 176 -5.43 28.48 -13.87
N LEU A 177 -6.47 28.87 -14.61
CA LEU A 177 -7.82 28.31 -14.49
C LEU A 177 -7.83 26.80 -14.81
N VAL A 178 -7.12 26.39 -15.86
CA VAL A 178 -6.96 24.98 -16.23
C VAL A 178 -6.27 24.20 -15.12
N ASN A 179 -5.17 24.72 -14.56
CA ASN A 179 -4.43 24.07 -13.48
C ASN A 179 -5.26 23.95 -12.19
N ILE A 180 -6.03 24.99 -11.82
CA ILE A 180 -6.97 24.92 -10.70
C ILE A 180 -8.04 23.85 -10.96
N THR A 181 -8.60 23.80 -12.18
CA THR A 181 -9.62 22.81 -12.56
C THR A 181 -9.06 21.38 -12.54
N LEU A 182 -7.85 21.16 -13.06
CA LEU A 182 -7.19 19.86 -13.03
C LEU A 182 -6.85 19.43 -11.59
N ALA A 183 -6.32 20.34 -10.78
CA ALA A 183 -6.00 20.07 -9.38
C ALA A 183 -7.24 19.72 -8.56
N THR A 184 -8.34 20.45 -8.74
CA THR A 184 -9.62 20.16 -8.08
C THR A 184 -10.20 18.82 -8.52
N LEU A 185 -10.14 18.46 -9.81
CA LEU A 185 -10.58 17.15 -10.29
C LEU A 185 -9.76 15.99 -9.70
N VAL A 186 -8.42 16.10 -9.71
CA VAL A 186 -7.53 15.09 -9.12
C VAL A 186 -7.82 14.92 -7.63
N THR A 187 -7.88 16.02 -6.89
CA THR A 187 -8.09 15.99 -5.43
C THR A 187 -9.45 15.45 -5.05
N LEU A 188 -10.53 15.90 -5.72
CA LEU A 188 -11.89 15.41 -5.50
C LEU A 188 -11.95 13.90 -5.71
N ARG A 189 -11.34 13.40 -6.78
CA ARG A 189 -11.35 11.98 -7.11
C ARG A 189 -10.56 11.15 -6.11
N LEU A 190 -9.36 11.59 -5.73
CA LEU A 190 -8.57 10.88 -4.71
C LEU A 190 -9.30 10.91 -3.35
N HIS A 191 -9.92 12.03 -3.00
CA HIS A 191 -10.69 12.15 -1.76
C HIS A 191 -11.92 11.22 -1.75
N GLN A 192 -12.66 11.16 -2.87
CA GLN A 192 -13.80 10.25 -3.01
C GLN A 192 -13.35 8.79 -2.91
N HIS A 193 -12.25 8.43 -3.57
CA HIS A 193 -11.69 7.07 -3.49
C HIS A 193 -11.27 6.74 -2.06
N GLN A 194 -10.56 7.65 -1.38
CA GLN A 194 -10.17 7.48 0.01
C GLN A 194 -11.38 7.31 0.94
N ARG A 195 -12.46 8.07 0.73
CA ARG A 195 -13.70 7.94 1.50
C ARG A 195 -14.36 6.58 1.29
N ASN A 196 -14.42 6.10 0.05
CA ASN A 196 -14.99 4.79 -0.27
C ASN A 196 -14.14 3.66 0.34
N THR A 197 -12.81 3.74 0.22
CA THR A 197 -11.90 2.76 0.81
C THR A 197 -11.99 2.75 2.33
N ARG A 198 -12.10 3.91 2.98
CA ARG A 198 -12.31 4.02 4.44
C ARG A 198 -13.62 3.41 4.89
N LYS A 199 -14.68 3.48 4.08
CA LYS A 199 -15.97 2.85 4.40
C LYS A 199 -15.90 1.33 4.34
N VAL A 200 -15.12 0.76 3.43
CA VAL A 200 -15.05 -0.69 3.21
C VAL A 200 -13.98 -1.35 4.10
N LEU A 201 -12.82 -0.71 4.28
CA LEU A 201 -11.66 -1.31 4.96
C LEU A 201 -11.43 -0.77 6.38
N GLY A 202 -12.22 0.20 6.85
CA GLY A 202 -12.02 0.85 8.15
C GLY A 202 -11.03 2.02 8.11
N ARG A 203 -10.91 2.75 9.23
CA ARG A 203 -10.14 4.01 9.31
C ARG A 203 -8.63 3.83 9.16
N GLU A 204 -8.09 2.67 9.51
CA GLU A 204 -6.64 2.43 9.60
C GLU A 204 -5.94 2.32 8.23
N PHE A 205 -6.63 1.88 7.18
CA PHE A 205 -6.04 1.69 5.85
C PHE A 205 -6.00 2.98 4.98
N GLY A 206 -6.42 4.12 5.53
CA GLY A 206 -6.54 5.38 4.77
C GLY A 206 -5.27 6.24 4.66
N SER A 207 -4.19 5.92 5.38
CA SER A 207 -3.00 6.78 5.50
C SER A 207 -2.14 6.92 4.23
N PRO A 208 -1.88 5.90 3.40
CA PRO A 208 -0.96 6.04 2.26
C PRO A 208 -1.53 6.93 1.14
N TYR A 209 -2.84 6.96 0.98
CA TYR A 209 -3.52 7.81 -0.01
C TYR A 209 -3.42 9.29 0.35
N SER A 210 -3.47 9.64 1.64
CA SER A 210 -3.37 11.03 2.09
C SER A 210 -2.04 11.65 1.70
N ARG A 211 -0.95 10.88 1.80
CA ARG A 211 0.39 11.32 1.39
C ARG A 211 0.44 11.60 -0.12
N THR A 212 -0.16 10.73 -0.93
CA THR A 212 -0.21 10.91 -2.39
C THR A 212 -1.02 12.16 -2.78
N ILE A 213 -2.15 12.41 -2.10
CA ILE A 213 -2.97 13.62 -2.31
C ILE A 213 -2.16 14.88 -2.00
N ALA A 214 -1.52 14.93 -0.82
CA ALA A 214 -0.75 16.08 -0.39
C ALA A 214 0.35 16.43 -1.40
N ILE A 215 1.02 15.41 -1.94
CA ILE A 215 2.06 15.57 -2.96
C ILE A 215 1.52 16.22 -4.25
N CYS A 216 0.35 15.78 -4.73
CA CYS A 216 -0.27 16.37 -5.91
C CYS A 216 -0.68 17.83 -5.64
N ILE A 217 -1.28 18.11 -4.49
CA ILE A 217 -1.72 19.47 -4.11
C ILE A 217 -0.53 20.41 -4.03
N GLU A 218 0.54 20.02 -3.35
CA GLU A 218 1.76 20.83 -3.21
C GLU A 218 2.39 21.16 -4.57
N SER A 219 2.39 20.20 -5.49
CA SER A 219 2.94 20.40 -6.84
C SER A 219 2.09 21.36 -7.68
N CYS A 220 0.76 21.26 -7.60
CA CYS A 220 -0.15 22.19 -8.29
C CYS A 220 -0.15 23.58 -7.67
N ALA A 221 -0.09 23.66 -6.34
CA ALA A 221 -0.09 24.91 -5.61
C ALA A 221 1.12 25.77 -6.00
N LEU A 222 2.27 25.14 -6.26
CA LEU A 222 3.46 25.85 -6.72
C LEU A 222 3.17 26.63 -8.01
N ILE A 223 2.63 25.99 -9.05
CA ILE A 223 2.29 26.68 -10.32
C ILE A 223 1.28 27.80 -10.07
N VAL A 224 0.16 27.47 -9.42
CA VAL A 224 -0.95 28.43 -9.21
C VAL A 224 -0.51 29.66 -8.40
N VAL A 225 0.33 29.49 -7.38
CA VAL A 225 0.82 30.62 -6.57
C VAL A 225 1.67 31.56 -7.41
N PHE A 226 2.60 31.03 -8.21
CA PHE A 226 3.43 31.87 -9.07
C PHE A 226 2.63 32.56 -10.18
N ASP A 227 1.67 31.86 -10.78
CA ASP A 227 0.78 32.46 -11.77
C ASP A 227 -0.05 33.61 -11.17
N LEU A 228 -0.60 33.43 -9.96
CA LEU A 228 -1.38 34.48 -9.28
C LEU A 228 -0.52 35.70 -8.92
N ILE A 229 0.72 35.49 -8.48
CA ILE A 229 1.67 36.59 -8.22
C ILE A 229 1.95 37.35 -9.53
N PHE A 230 2.20 36.63 -10.62
CA PHE A 230 2.41 37.25 -11.93
C PHE A 230 1.19 38.09 -12.35
N ILE A 231 -0.01 37.50 -12.28
CA ILE A 231 -1.27 38.17 -12.65
C ILE A 231 -1.46 39.45 -11.82
N ALA A 232 -1.26 39.38 -10.50
CA ALA A 232 -1.41 40.53 -9.61
C ALA A 232 -0.44 41.68 -9.98
N LEU A 233 0.84 41.36 -10.18
CA LEU A 233 1.86 42.35 -10.54
C LEU A 233 1.64 42.92 -11.96
N ALA A 234 1.12 42.10 -12.89
CA ALA A 234 0.80 42.53 -14.24
C ALA A 234 -0.37 43.53 -14.27
N PHE A 235 -1.38 43.36 -13.40
CA PHE A 235 -2.50 44.30 -13.28
C PHE A 235 -2.08 45.68 -12.75
N GLU A 236 -1.11 45.72 -11.84
CA GLU A 236 -0.55 46.98 -11.32
C GLU A 236 0.33 47.72 -12.33
N GLN A 237 0.54 47.13 -13.52
CA GLN A 237 1.48 47.64 -14.53
C GLN A 237 2.90 47.85 -13.97
N ALA A 238 3.24 47.14 -12.90
CA ALA A 238 4.53 47.23 -12.27
C ALA A 238 5.56 46.51 -13.15
N ASN A 239 6.71 47.15 -13.39
CA ASN A 239 7.85 46.51 -14.05
C ASN A 239 8.34 45.27 -13.27
N ALA A 240 7.92 45.12 -12.01
CA ALA A 240 8.19 43.95 -11.17
C ALA A 240 7.61 42.64 -11.72
N SER A 241 6.60 42.68 -12.62
CA SER A 241 6.03 41.48 -13.26
C SER A 241 7.04 40.70 -14.12
N MET A 242 8.14 41.34 -14.54
CA MET A 242 9.24 40.70 -15.28
C MET A 242 9.94 39.59 -14.48
N ILE A 243 9.96 39.70 -13.15
CA ILE A 243 10.62 38.70 -12.29
C ILE A 243 9.84 37.37 -12.30
N PRO A 244 8.53 37.32 -11.95
CA PRO A 244 7.74 36.10 -12.06
C PRO A 244 7.65 35.56 -13.49
N GLU A 245 7.62 36.44 -14.49
CA GLU A 245 7.59 36.05 -15.91
C GLU A 245 8.76 35.12 -16.25
N GLN A 246 9.99 35.54 -15.95
CA GLN A 246 11.19 34.72 -16.21
C GLN A 246 11.26 33.45 -15.35
N LEU A 247 10.54 33.40 -14.22
CA LEU A 247 10.50 32.24 -13.35
C LEU A 247 9.47 31.19 -13.78
N LEU A 248 8.42 31.61 -14.51
CA LEU A 248 7.25 30.82 -14.84
C LEU A 248 7.58 29.51 -15.58
N VAL A 249 8.51 29.57 -16.54
CA VAL A 249 8.97 28.40 -17.31
C VAL A 249 9.66 27.38 -16.39
N HIS A 250 10.51 27.85 -15.47
CA HIS A 250 11.21 26.95 -14.56
C HIS A 250 10.25 26.32 -13.56
N VAL A 251 9.35 27.12 -12.99
CA VAL A 251 8.30 26.66 -12.06
C VAL A 251 7.41 25.59 -12.69
N SER A 252 6.95 25.83 -13.92
CA SER A 252 6.10 24.88 -14.66
C SER A 252 6.83 23.56 -15.01
N VAL A 253 8.16 23.56 -15.07
CA VAL A 253 8.98 22.34 -15.27
C VAL A 253 9.32 21.64 -13.93
N VAL A 254 9.59 22.40 -12.87
CA VAL A 254 9.91 21.84 -11.54
C VAL A 254 8.73 21.04 -10.98
N SER A 255 7.52 21.57 -11.08
CA SER A 255 6.31 20.91 -10.56
C SER A 255 6.12 19.47 -11.07
N PRO A 256 6.07 19.19 -12.39
CA PRO A 256 5.94 17.84 -12.91
C PRO A 256 7.13 16.93 -12.56
N PHE A 257 8.34 17.47 -12.38
CA PHE A 257 9.51 16.67 -11.96
C PHE A 257 9.41 16.23 -10.50
N LEU A 258 9.06 17.13 -9.57
CA LEU A 258 8.81 16.77 -8.16
C LEU A 258 7.75 15.69 -8.04
N LEU A 259 6.72 15.82 -8.86
CA LEU A 259 5.60 14.91 -8.96
C LEU A 259 5.99 13.54 -9.56
N ILE A 260 6.92 13.48 -10.53
CA ILE A 260 7.50 12.22 -11.05
C ILE A 260 8.41 11.57 -10.02
N ALA A 261 9.33 12.32 -9.44
CA ALA A 261 10.29 11.85 -8.44
C ALA A 261 9.57 11.24 -7.23
N ARG A 262 8.54 11.91 -6.71
CA ARG A 262 7.76 11.41 -5.56
C ARG A 262 6.96 10.14 -5.89
N VAL A 263 6.34 10.06 -7.08
CA VAL A 263 5.65 8.83 -7.51
C VAL A 263 6.64 7.68 -7.71
N ALA A 264 7.88 7.97 -8.13
CA ALA A 264 8.92 6.97 -8.20
C ALA A 264 9.37 6.47 -6.81
N ARG A 265 9.66 7.39 -5.88
CA ARG A 265 10.01 7.04 -4.50
C ARG A 265 8.90 6.25 -3.77
N GLY A 266 7.64 6.62 -3.97
CA GLY A 266 6.50 5.93 -3.35
C GLY A 266 6.34 4.47 -3.79
N ARG A 267 6.78 4.14 -5.01
CA ARG A 267 6.81 2.74 -5.49
C ARG A 267 8.03 1.98 -5.00
N ASP A 268 9.17 2.65 -4.84
CA ASP A 268 10.38 2.02 -4.32
C ASP A 268 10.16 1.54 -2.89
N VAL A 269 9.50 2.32 -2.03
CA VAL A 269 9.15 1.89 -0.66
C VAL A 269 8.27 0.63 -0.69
N LEU A 270 7.27 0.58 -1.58
CA LEU A 270 6.40 -0.60 -1.71
C LEU A 270 7.18 -1.83 -2.22
N ASN A 271 8.10 -1.63 -3.17
CA ASN A 271 8.94 -2.69 -3.71
C ASN A 271 9.99 -3.17 -2.70
N THR A 272 10.56 -2.29 -1.88
CA THR A 272 11.47 -2.65 -0.80
C THR A 272 10.74 -3.45 0.28
N ILE A 273 9.52 -3.05 0.66
CA ILE A 273 8.68 -3.85 1.56
C ILE A 273 8.39 -5.23 0.96
N LYS A 274 8.11 -5.30 -0.34
CA LYS A 274 7.88 -6.57 -1.05
C LYS A 274 9.15 -7.43 -1.16
N SER A 275 10.32 -6.83 -1.39
CA SER A 275 11.61 -7.52 -1.56
C SER A 275 12.26 -7.91 -0.24
N ARG A 276 11.97 -7.22 0.86
CA ARG A 276 12.40 -7.61 2.21
C ARG A 276 11.57 -8.78 2.76
N GLY A 277 10.54 -9.20 2.03
CA GLY A 277 9.77 -10.44 2.25
C GLY A 277 10.41 -11.70 1.65
N ASN A 278 11.72 -11.89 1.89
CA ASN A 278 12.57 -13.12 1.89
C ASN A 278 12.65 -14.09 0.69
N PRO A 279 13.83 -14.70 0.42
CA PRO A 279 13.91 -16.15 0.71
C PRO A 279 15.22 -16.72 1.32
N ASP A 280 16.32 -15.98 1.48
CA ASP A 280 17.56 -16.53 2.07
C ASP A 280 18.22 -15.49 2.97
N VAL A 281 18.36 -15.79 4.27
CA VAL A 281 19.53 -15.46 5.12
C VAL A 281 19.30 -16.08 6.50
N GLN A 282 20.13 -17.09 6.80
CA GLN A 282 20.52 -17.49 8.15
C GLN A 282 21.23 -16.34 8.86
N VAL A 283 20.94 -16.24 10.15
CA VAL A 283 21.70 -15.57 11.23
C VAL A 283 23.15 -15.20 10.87
N VAL A 284 23.44 -13.90 10.82
CA VAL A 284 24.61 -13.31 11.50
C VAL A 284 24.12 -12.03 12.17
N SER A 285 23.74 -12.18 13.44
CA SER A 285 23.67 -11.10 14.39
C SER A 285 25.11 -10.70 14.71
N ASP A 286 25.59 -9.59 14.16
CA ASP A 286 26.78 -8.92 14.69
C ASP A 286 26.55 -7.40 14.75
N ARG A 287 26.39 -6.97 16.01
CA ARG A 287 26.80 -5.70 16.64
C ARG A 287 26.67 -4.36 15.88
N MET A 288 25.79 -3.52 16.44
CA MET A 288 26.14 -2.20 17.01
C MET A 288 25.30 -2.06 18.30
N ASP A 289 25.84 -2.44 19.45
CA ASP A 289 26.52 -1.59 20.43
C ASP A 289 25.67 -0.50 21.12
N THR A 290 25.32 -0.85 22.37
CA THR A 290 25.45 -0.05 23.60
C THR A 290 24.57 1.18 23.81
N LEU A 291 23.51 0.99 24.60
CA LEU A 291 23.04 1.98 25.58
C LEU A 291 22.99 1.29 26.96
N ARG A 292 24.02 1.54 27.78
CA ARG A 292 24.04 1.21 29.21
C ARG A 292 23.32 2.31 29.98
N PHE A 293 22.39 1.93 30.85
CA PHE A 293 22.05 2.74 32.02
C PHE A 293 22.81 2.20 33.23
N TYR A 294 23.59 3.09 33.84
CA TYR A 294 24.28 2.89 35.11
C TYR A 294 23.26 2.74 36.24
N ARG A 295 23.38 1.66 37.03
CA ARG A 295 22.97 1.64 38.44
C ARG A 295 24.25 1.82 39.26
N SER A 296 24.43 3.00 39.84
CA SER A 296 25.55 3.32 40.74
C SER A 296 25.12 3.14 42.19
N SER A 297 25.87 2.26 42.88
CA SER A 297 26.35 2.30 44.28
C SER A 297 25.32 2.40 45.41
N GLY A 298 25.43 1.69 46.55
CA GLY A 298 26.37 0.73 47.14
C GLY A 298 25.58 0.02 48.28
N MET A 299 26.09 -0.79 49.20
CA MET A 299 27.42 -1.05 49.74
C MET A 299 27.19 -2.19 50.75
N GLY A 300 28.08 -3.19 50.81
CA GLY A 300 27.94 -4.30 51.76
C GLY A 300 28.82 -5.48 51.38
N THR A 301 30.13 -5.31 51.58
CA THR A 301 31.11 -6.38 51.60
C THR A 301 30.98 -7.15 52.91
N ASP A 302 31.06 -8.48 52.83
CA ASP A 302 32.12 -9.28 53.46
C ASP A 302 31.81 -10.77 53.21
N SER A 303 32.72 -11.48 52.53
CA SER A 303 33.63 -12.47 53.16
C SER A 303 32.91 -13.82 53.28
N THR A 304 33.36 -14.97 52.78
CA THR A 304 34.70 -15.43 52.37
C THR A 304 34.54 -16.84 51.76
N ASP A 305 35.39 -17.16 50.78
CA ASP A 305 36.11 -18.43 50.61
C ASP A 305 35.38 -19.78 50.69
N HIS A 306 35.41 -20.57 49.60
CA HIS A 306 36.56 -21.43 49.25
C HIS A 306 36.17 -22.48 48.16
N THR A 307 36.92 -22.44 47.05
CA THR A 307 37.52 -23.58 46.30
C THR A 307 36.71 -24.76 45.71
N HIS A 308 37.00 -24.98 44.41
CA HIS A 308 37.61 -26.18 43.78
C HIS A 308 36.83 -26.89 42.64
N LEU A 309 37.50 -26.90 41.46
CA LEU A 309 37.62 -27.94 40.42
C LEU A 309 36.35 -28.41 39.67
N MET A 310 36.24 -28.10 38.38
CA MET A 310 36.76 -28.82 37.19
C MET A 310 35.86 -29.96 36.67
N TYR A 311 35.42 -29.76 35.42
CA TYR A 311 35.25 -30.70 34.30
C TYR A 311 34.31 -31.93 34.38
N SER A 312 33.38 -31.90 33.42
CA SER A 312 33.17 -32.89 32.35
C SER A 312 32.04 -33.93 32.45
N ASN A 313 31.20 -33.87 31.40
CA ASN A 313 30.69 -34.95 30.54
C ASN A 313 30.32 -36.30 31.15
N ILE A 314 29.03 -36.64 31.12
CA ILE A 314 28.51 -38.03 31.08
C ILE A 314 27.23 -37.99 30.21
N ARG A 315 27.24 -38.48 28.96
CA ARG A 315 26.96 -39.86 28.49
C ARG A 315 25.68 -40.49 29.04
N THR A 316 24.79 -40.80 28.11
CA THR A 316 23.61 -41.66 28.26
C THR A 316 23.97 -43.08 28.73
N PRO A 317 23.16 -43.71 29.60
CA PRO A 317 23.14 -45.15 29.75
C PRO A 317 21.86 -45.77 29.18
N THR A 318 22.10 -46.91 28.53
CA THR A 318 21.18 -47.94 28.07
C THR A 318 20.60 -48.78 29.23
N ASP A 319 19.47 -49.41 28.91
CA ASP A 319 18.76 -50.50 29.58
C ASP A 319 19.53 -51.32 30.63
N GLU A 320 18.96 -51.42 31.83
CA GLU A 320 18.94 -52.65 32.64
C GLU A 320 17.82 -52.59 33.68
N GLY A 321 17.09 -53.70 33.79
CA GLY A 321 15.96 -53.86 34.70
C GLY A 321 16.41 -53.95 36.17
N GLY A 322 15.73 -53.18 37.02
CA GLY A 322 15.87 -53.24 38.47
C GLY A 322 14.64 -52.69 39.15
N ASP A 323 13.99 -53.55 39.94
CA ASP A 323 12.86 -53.26 40.82
C ASP A 323 13.26 -52.23 41.90
N TRP A 324 12.60 -51.07 41.89
CA TRP A 324 12.73 -50.05 42.94
C TRP A 324 11.34 -49.61 43.42
N ARG A 325 10.82 -50.33 44.43
CA ARG A 325 9.88 -49.75 45.39
C ARG A 325 10.63 -48.80 46.33
N ARG A 326 10.03 -47.61 46.53
CA ARG A 326 10.33 -46.55 47.52
C ARG A 326 11.46 -45.58 47.19
N THR A 327 11.08 -44.47 46.56
CA THR A 327 11.22 -43.12 47.14
C THR A 327 10.29 -42.18 46.37
N ALA A 328 9.12 -41.90 46.95
CA ALA A 328 8.21 -40.89 46.45
C ALA A 328 8.77 -39.51 46.82
N VAL A 329 9.16 -38.74 45.81
CA VAL A 329 9.25 -37.28 45.90
C VAL A 329 7.91 -36.75 45.42
N ASP A 330 7.29 -35.93 46.26
CA ASP A 330 5.91 -35.46 46.20
C ASP A 330 5.68 -34.52 44.99
N THR A 331 5.44 -35.10 43.81
CA THR A 331 4.84 -34.39 42.67
C THR A 331 3.32 -34.43 42.81
N ARG A 332 2.73 -33.30 43.23
CA ARG A 332 1.28 -33.08 43.25
C ARG A 332 0.65 -33.45 41.90
N THR A 333 -0.08 -34.54 41.87
CA THR A 333 -0.84 -35.00 40.70
C THR A 333 -1.99 -34.04 40.38
N VAL A 334 -1.96 -33.42 39.20
CA VAL A 334 -3.14 -32.79 38.59
C VAL A 334 -4.07 -33.91 38.12
N ARG A 335 -5.12 -34.20 38.88
CA ARG A 335 -6.13 -35.21 38.53
C ARG A 335 -7.18 -34.57 37.60
N MET A 336 -7.05 -34.78 36.30
CA MET A 336 -8.09 -34.38 35.34
C MET A 336 -9.23 -35.42 35.34
N VAL A 337 -10.44 -34.98 35.67
CA VAL A 337 -11.63 -35.84 35.67
C VAL A 337 -12.45 -35.51 34.42
N ASP A 338 -12.60 -36.50 33.54
CA ASP A 338 -13.44 -36.38 32.34
C ASP A 338 -14.92 -36.53 32.75
N ASN A 339 -15.62 -35.39 32.93
CA ASN A 339 -17.05 -35.37 33.19
C ASN A 339 -17.83 -35.36 31.87
N THR A 340 -18.04 -36.53 31.26
CA THR A 340 -18.84 -36.69 30.03
C THR A 340 -20.35 -36.81 30.28
N SER A 341 -20.84 -36.63 31.50
CA SER A 341 -22.28 -36.57 31.80
C SER A 341 -22.66 -35.34 32.65
N MET A 342 -23.00 -34.23 32.01
CA MET A 342 -23.64 -33.09 32.69
C MET A 342 -24.80 -32.54 31.85
N ASP A 343 -25.92 -32.30 32.53
CA ASP A 343 -27.26 -31.95 32.02
C ASP A 343 -27.28 -30.58 31.29
N PRO A 344 -27.95 -30.39 30.12
CA PRO A 344 -27.76 -29.22 29.25
C PRO A 344 -28.44 -27.92 29.72
N LYS A 345 -28.82 -27.78 31.00
CA LYS A 345 -29.66 -26.66 31.47
C LYS A 345 -28.92 -25.44 32.02
N TYR A 346 -27.58 -25.40 32.02
CA TYR A 346 -26.84 -24.19 32.41
C TYR A 346 -26.59 -23.27 31.22
N ASN A 347 -27.55 -22.36 31.03
CA ASN A 347 -27.49 -21.30 30.04
C ASN A 347 -26.39 -20.29 30.42
N HIS A 348 -25.50 -19.96 29.48
CA HIS A 348 -24.47 -18.93 29.61
C HIS A 348 -25.11 -17.62 30.09
N LYS A 349 -24.81 -17.19 31.32
CA LYS A 349 -25.10 -15.82 31.75
C LYS A 349 -24.29 -14.88 30.87
N ASN A 350 -25.00 -13.97 30.20
CA ASN A 350 -24.45 -12.89 29.38
C ASN A 350 -23.28 -12.20 30.08
N PHE A 351 -22.06 -12.49 29.61
CA PHE A 351 -20.85 -11.81 30.00
C PHE A 351 -20.85 -10.47 29.26
N ASN A 352 -20.99 -9.36 29.98
CA ASN A 352 -21.14 -8.03 29.38
C ASN A 352 -19.78 -7.54 28.84
N ILE A 353 -19.67 -7.46 27.51
CA ILE A 353 -18.45 -7.13 26.75
C ILE A 353 -18.16 -5.62 26.75
N ASP A 354 -19.13 -4.78 27.09
CA ASP A 354 -19.04 -3.32 26.88
C ASP A 354 -18.06 -2.61 27.84
N ASN A 355 -17.70 -3.22 28.96
CA ASN A 355 -16.75 -2.62 29.92
C ASN A 355 -15.26 -2.81 29.54
N TYR A 356 -14.95 -3.53 28.47
CA TYR A 356 -13.56 -3.86 28.08
C TYR A 356 -12.94 -2.91 27.04
N GLN A 357 -13.65 -1.85 26.66
CA GLN A 357 -13.27 -0.97 25.54
C GLN A 357 -12.11 0.00 25.84
N LYS A 358 -11.61 0.06 27.08
CA LYS A 358 -10.62 1.06 27.52
C LYS A 358 -9.17 0.56 27.66
N ASP A 359 -8.91 -0.74 27.60
CA ASP A 359 -7.59 -1.32 27.94
C ASP A 359 -6.90 -2.06 26.78
N SER A 360 -7.23 -1.76 25.52
CA SER A 360 -6.57 -2.42 24.36
C SER A 360 -5.11 -2.03 24.15
N ASP A 361 -4.63 -0.99 24.81
CA ASP A 361 -3.24 -0.52 24.69
C ASP A 361 -2.32 -1.08 25.79
N LEU A 362 -2.87 -1.88 26.71
CA LEU A 362 -2.16 -2.47 27.87
C LEU A 362 -1.62 -3.89 27.64
N TRP A 363 -1.79 -4.46 26.44
CA TRP A 363 -1.48 -5.87 26.16
C TRP A 363 0.00 -6.16 25.88
N TYR A 364 0.87 -5.15 25.88
CA TYR A 364 2.20 -5.26 25.27
C TYR A 364 3.40 -5.29 26.22
N ASP A 365 3.25 -5.01 27.53
CA ASP A 365 4.43 -4.70 28.35
C ASP A 365 4.96 -5.83 29.25
N ASP A 366 4.22 -6.90 29.52
CA ASP A 366 4.75 -8.05 30.28
C ASP A 366 4.12 -9.36 29.82
N GLY A 367 4.91 -10.20 29.15
CA GLY A 367 4.48 -11.47 28.54
C GLY A 367 4.08 -12.60 29.50
N ASN A 368 3.41 -12.30 30.62
CA ASN A 368 3.09 -13.27 31.65
C ASN A 368 1.60 -13.51 31.88
N VAL A 369 1.32 -14.71 32.36
CA VAL A 369 0.01 -15.34 32.53
C VAL A 369 -0.78 -14.70 33.67
N HIS A 370 -1.21 -13.44 33.50
CA HIS A 370 -1.93 -12.68 34.53
C HIS A 370 -3.19 -13.39 35.01
N PHE A 371 -3.93 -14.05 34.12
CA PHE A 371 -5.15 -14.77 34.50
C PHE A 371 -4.89 -15.86 35.55
N PHE A 372 -3.93 -16.75 35.28
CA PHE A 372 -3.63 -17.84 36.21
C PHE A 372 -2.93 -17.33 37.46
N ARG A 373 -2.06 -16.33 37.34
CA ARG A 373 -1.45 -15.68 38.51
C ARG A 373 -2.51 -15.08 39.43
N ASP A 374 -3.42 -14.26 38.90
CA ASP A 374 -4.49 -13.64 39.68
C ASP A 374 -5.44 -14.68 40.28
N LEU A 375 -5.67 -15.79 39.58
CA LEU A 375 -6.47 -16.92 40.07
C LEU A 375 -5.76 -17.64 41.24
N PHE A 376 -4.45 -17.88 41.14
CA PHE A 376 -3.67 -18.50 42.21
C PHE A 376 -3.48 -17.55 43.40
N ASP A 377 -3.21 -16.28 43.16
CA ASP A 377 -3.04 -15.26 44.21
C ASP A 377 -4.34 -15.06 45.02
N LYS A 378 -5.50 -15.02 44.35
CA LYS A 378 -6.81 -14.98 45.03
C LYS A 378 -7.06 -16.19 45.90
N ASN A 379 -6.59 -17.37 45.49
CA ASN A 379 -6.72 -18.59 46.28
C ASN A 379 -5.68 -18.65 47.42
N SER A 380 -4.48 -18.10 47.21
CA SER A 380 -3.39 -18.09 48.20
C SER A 380 -3.64 -17.14 49.37
N ASN A 381 -4.38 -16.05 49.16
CA ASN A 381 -4.64 -15.03 50.19
C ASN A 381 -5.73 -15.42 51.20
N ASN A 382 -6.11 -16.69 51.29
CA ASN A 382 -7.08 -17.17 52.28
C ASN A 382 -6.36 -17.99 53.37
N PRO A 383 -5.86 -17.33 54.45
CA PRO A 383 -5.00 -17.95 55.46
C PRO A 383 -5.68 -19.08 56.26
N GLU A 384 -7.01 -19.17 56.24
CA GLU A 384 -7.75 -20.27 56.89
C GLU A 384 -7.68 -21.60 56.13
N ARG A 385 -7.02 -21.64 54.95
CA ARG A 385 -7.03 -22.81 54.05
C ARG A 385 -5.69 -23.53 53.86
N GLU A 386 -4.63 -23.15 54.58
CA GLU A 386 -3.31 -23.78 54.44
C GLU A 386 -3.29 -25.30 54.75
N THR A 387 -4.30 -25.83 55.43
CA THR A 387 -4.41 -27.27 55.79
C THR A 387 -5.43 -28.07 54.97
N GLN A 388 -6.08 -27.48 53.95
CA GLN A 388 -7.05 -28.21 53.10
C GLN A 388 -6.44 -28.66 51.77
N ASP A 389 -6.89 -29.82 51.27
CA ASP A 389 -6.50 -30.40 49.99
C ASP A 389 -6.50 -29.36 48.85
N PRO A 390 -5.57 -29.48 47.87
CA PRO A 390 -5.47 -28.51 46.78
C PRO A 390 -6.80 -28.35 46.04
N LEU A 391 -7.31 -27.12 46.02
CA LEU A 391 -8.60 -26.80 45.39
C LEU A 391 -8.54 -27.17 43.90
N PRO A 392 -9.41 -28.07 43.40
CA PRO A 392 -9.42 -28.43 41.99
C PRO A 392 -9.84 -27.23 41.14
N LEU A 393 -8.98 -26.85 40.19
CA LEU A 393 -9.31 -25.84 39.19
C LEU A 393 -10.16 -26.45 38.08
N THR A 394 -11.42 -26.03 37.97
CA THR A 394 -12.32 -26.45 36.90
C THR A 394 -12.22 -25.50 35.69
N LEU A 395 -11.78 -26.04 34.55
CA LEU A 395 -11.80 -25.36 33.26
C LEU A 395 -12.93 -25.98 32.42
N PHE A 396 -13.72 -25.15 31.73
CA PHE A 396 -14.88 -25.59 30.94
C PHE A 396 -14.54 -26.05 29.52
N GLU A 397 -13.25 -26.02 29.17
CA GLU A 397 -12.77 -26.32 27.83
C GLU A 397 -12.47 -27.80 27.64
N LYS A 398 -12.39 -28.24 26.37
CA LYS A 398 -12.06 -29.62 26.06
C LYS A 398 -10.69 -29.98 26.63
N VAL A 399 -10.59 -31.14 27.28
CA VAL A 399 -9.35 -31.62 27.91
C VAL A 399 -8.16 -31.60 26.95
N GLY A 400 -8.39 -31.96 25.67
CA GLY A 400 -7.35 -31.91 24.64
C GLY A 400 -6.82 -30.51 24.37
N ASP A 401 -7.70 -29.52 24.32
CA ASP A 401 -7.34 -28.11 24.06
C ASP A 401 -6.58 -27.53 25.26
N VAL A 402 -7.05 -27.79 26.48
CA VAL A 402 -6.37 -27.40 27.73
C VAL A 402 -4.98 -28.04 27.85
N LYS A 403 -4.86 -29.33 27.52
CA LYS A 403 -3.56 -30.03 27.51
C LYS A 403 -2.59 -29.38 26.53
N LEU A 404 -3.05 -29.00 25.34
CA LEU A 404 -2.25 -28.30 24.33
C LEU A 404 -1.80 -26.91 24.82
N MET A 405 -2.68 -26.16 25.49
CA MET A 405 -2.33 -24.88 26.10
C MET A 405 -1.21 -25.03 27.14
N PHE A 406 -1.33 -26.00 28.06
CA PHE A 406 -0.28 -26.23 29.05
C PHE A 406 1.02 -26.71 28.40
N LEU A 407 0.96 -27.61 27.41
CA LEU A 407 2.16 -28.05 26.68
C LEU A 407 2.87 -26.88 26.00
N ALA A 408 2.13 -25.99 25.34
CA ALA A 408 2.69 -24.81 24.70
C ALA A 408 3.23 -23.79 25.72
N ALA A 409 2.58 -23.64 26.88
CA ALA A 409 3.01 -22.73 27.93
C ALA A 409 4.27 -23.23 28.67
N TYR A 410 4.38 -24.53 28.94
CA TYR A 410 5.52 -25.11 29.66
C TYR A 410 6.71 -25.45 28.76
N ASN A 411 6.45 -25.79 27.50
CA ASN A 411 7.50 -26.18 26.57
C ASN A 411 7.38 -25.34 25.30
N LEU A 412 8.14 -24.26 25.21
CA LEU A 412 8.18 -23.41 24.01
C LEU A 412 8.63 -24.21 22.76
N ASN A 413 9.41 -25.29 22.93
CA ASN A 413 9.80 -26.16 21.81
C ASN A 413 8.65 -27.05 21.32
N PHE A 414 7.52 -27.13 22.05
CA PHE A 414 6.31 -27.80 21.58
C PHE A 414 5.72 -27.09 20.35
N MET A 415 5.94 -25.77 20.26
CA MET A 415 5.66 -24.97 19.08
C MET A 415 6.90 -24.24 18.63
N PRO A 416 7.78 -24.91 17.86
CA PRO A 416 8.89 -24.23 17.24
C PRO A 416 8.35 -23.06 16.41
N ASP A 417 9.15 -22.01 16.30
CA ASP A 417 8.93 -20.92 15.34
C ASP A 417 8.40 -21.49 14.00
N PRO A 418 7.56 -20.75 13.25
CA PRO A 418 6.56 -21.21 12.26
C PRO A 418 7.03 -22.09 11.08
N LEU A 419 8.24 -22.63 11.14
CA LEU A 419 8.83 -23.69 10.34
C LEU A 419 8.38 -25.11 10.73
N ALA A 420 7.83 -25.33 11.93
CA ALA A 420 7.36 -26.65 12.34
C ALA A 420 5.92 -26.94 11.90
N LYS A 421 5.66 -28.22 11.56
CA LYS A 421 4.35 -28.71 11.13
C LYS A 421 3.39 -28.79 12.31
N VAL A 422 2.52 -27.79 12.41
CA VAL A 422 1.40 -27.76 13.37
C VAL A 422 0.11 -28.07 12.60
N GLU A 423 -0.85 -28.75 13.23
CA GLU A 423 -2.19 -28.93 12.65
C GLU A 423 -3.00 -27.64 12.78
N LEU A 424 -3.78 -27.28 11.76
CA LEU A 424 -4.63 -26.07 11.82
C LEU A 424 -5.50 -26.02 13.06
N LYS A 425 -6.14 -27.14 13.38
CA LYS A 425 -7.02 -27.27 14.55
C LYS A 425 -6.30 -26.89 15.85
N THR A 426 -5.05 -27.31 16.02
CA THR A 426 -4.21 -26.96 17.16
C THR A 426 -3.98 -25.45 17.23
N ALA A 427 -3.63 -24.81 16.11
CA ALA A 427 -3.45 -23.35 16.06
C ALA A 427 -4.76 -22.59 16.39
N VAL A 428 -5.91 -23.09 15.93
CA VAL A 428 -7.23 -22.50 16.27
C VAL A 428 -7.54 -22.63 17.77
N SER A 429 -7.32 -23.81 18.35
CA SER A 429 -7.51 -24.02 19.79
C SER A 429 -6.62 -23.08 20.60
N MET A 430 -5.39 -22.85 20.17
CA MET A 430 -4.47 -21.92 20.84
C MET A 430 -4.86 -20.46 20.67
N LEU A 431 -5.34 -20.06 19.49
CA LEU A 431 -5.89 -18.72 19.29
C LEU A 431 -7.05 -18.46 20.27
N TYR A 432 -7.95 -19.45 20.40
CA TYR A 432 -9.09 -19.35 21.30
C TYR A 432 -8.68 -19.31 22.78
N LEU A 433 -7.86 -20.26 23.24
CA LEU A 433 -7.43 -20.33 24.64
C LEU A 433 -6.55 -19.16 25.03
N GLY A 434 -5.64 -18.74 24.14
CA GLY A 434 -4.78 -17.58 24.33
C GLY A 434 -5.60 -16.31 24.53
N PHE A 435 -6.68 -16.14 23.77
CA PHE A 435 -7.62 -15.04 23.96
C PHE A 435 -8.47 -15.20 25.24
N ALA A 436 -9.09 -16.37 25.45
CA ALA A 436 -10.00 -16.62 26.58
C ALA A 436 -9.33 -16.48 27.95
N TYR A 437 -8.09 -16.96 28.07
CA TYR A 437 -7.29 -16.92 29.30
C TYR A 437 -6.23 -15.81 29.31
N LYS A 438 -6.27 -14.89 28.33
CA LYS A 438 -5.33 -13.76 28.21
C LYS A 438 -3.84 -14.19 28.25
N ILE A 439 -3.51 -15.28 27.57
CA ILE A 439 -2.12 -15.78 27.43
C ILE A 439 -1.54 -15.19 26.15
N GLY A 440 -0.95 -13.99 26.25
CA GLY A 440 -0.43 -13.23 25.10
C GLY A 440 0.51 -14.03 24.20
N LEU A 441 1.46 -14.76 24.81
CA LEU A 441 2.43 -15.59 24.08
C LEU A 441 1.76 -16.67 23.22
N LEU A 442 0.76 -17.38 23.78
CA LEU A 442 0.03 -18.42 23.06
C LEU A 442 -0.78 -17.85 21.90
N PHE A 443 -1.39 -16.69 22.13
CA PHE A 443 -2.14 -15.96 21.13
C PHE A 443 -1.24 -15.49 19.97
N GLU A 444 -0.07 -14.92 20.28
CA GLU A 444 0.90 -14.48 19.27
C GLU A 444 1.45 -15.65 18.45
N LEU A 445 1.82 -16.76 19.10
CA LEU A 445 2.27 -17.98 18.42
C LEU A 445 1.18 -18.52 17.47
N ALA A 446 -0.07 -18.57 17.92
CA ALA A 446 -1.20 -18.99 17.08
C ALA A 446 -1.37 -18.07 15.85
N LEU A 447 -1.27 -16.75 16.01
CA LEU A 447 -1.33 -15.80 14.90
C LEU A 447 -0.16 -15.98 13.93
N LYS A 448 1.04 -16.26 14.44
CA LYS A 448 2.23 -16.50 13.62
C LYS A 448 2.04 -17.72 12.73
N HIS A 449 1.51 -18.83 13.27
CA HIS A 449 1.14 -20.00 12.49
C HIS A 449 -0.01 -19.72 11.51
N LEU A 450 -1.08 -19.06 11.93
CA LEU A 450 -2.19 -18.73 11.03
C LEU A 450 -1.76 -17.82 9.87
N SER A 451 -0.78 -16.93 10.08
CA SER A 451 -0.26 -16.04 9.03
C SER A 451 0.49 -16.78 7.92
N SER A 452 1.02 -17.98 8.18
CA SER A 452 1.68 -18.80 7.16
C SER A 452 0.68 -19.50 6.24
N VAL A 453 -0.54 -19.72 6.74
CA VAL A 453 -1.65 -20.42 6.06
C VAL A 453 -2.55 -19.45 5.33
N PHE A 454 -2.78 -18.29 5.95
CA PHE A 454 -3.66 -17.25 5.46
C PHE A 454 -2.83 -16.01 5.14
N PRO A 455 -1.99 -16.05 4.09
CA PRO A 455 -1.10 -14.95 3.80
C PRO A 455 -1.87 -13.70 3.38
N THR A 456 -1.33 -12.54 3.75
CA THR A 456 -1.92 -11.24 3.40
C THR A 456 -1.50 -10.75 2.00
N SER A 457 -0.67 -11.51 1.28
CA SER A 457 -0.18 -11.16 -0.05
C SER A 457 -0.46 -12.24 -1.09
N LEU A 458 -0.92 -11.83 -2.27
CA LEU A 458 -1.28 -12.73 -3.36
C LEU A 458 -0.13 -13.65 -3.80
N GLY A 459 1.11 -13.12 -3.87
CA GLY A 459 2.26 -13.94 -4.28
C GLY A 459 2.62 -15.06 -3.31
N LYS A 460 2.19 -14.97 -2.04
CA LYS A 460 2.34 -16.09 -1.08
C LYS A 460 1.21 -17.11 -1.22
N TRP A 461 0.02 -16.69 -1.66
CA TRP A 461 -1.07 -17.61 -2.01
C TRP A 461 -0.69 -18.51 -3.19
N ASP A 462 0.04 -17.96 -4.17
CA ASP A 462 0.45 -18.68 -5.39
C ASP A 462 1.47 -19.81 -5.11
N ASN A 463 2.11 -19.81 -3.94
CA ASN A 463 3.13 -20.80 -3.57
C ASN A 463 2.70 -21.63 -2.34
N PRO A 464 1.68 -22.50 -2.46
CA PRO A 464 1.13 -23.24 -1.33
C PRO A 464 2.12 -24.24 -0.71
N SER A 465 3.18 -24.63 -1.42
CA SER A 465 4.23 -25.51 -0.88
C SER A 465 5.08 -24.85 0.20
N ALA A 466 5.03 -23.53 0.33
CA ALA A 466 5.67 -22.80 1.44
C ALA A 466 4.83 -22.81 2.73
N ALA A 467 3.57 -23.27 2.68
CA ALA A 467 2.74 -23.38 3.88
C ALA A 467 3.25 -24.53 4.75
N THR A 468 3.68 -24.21 5.97
CA THR A 468 4.26 -25.17 6.93
C THR A 468 3.21 -26.00 7.66
N MET A 469 1.93 -25.72 7.44
CA MET A 469 0.86 -26.26 8.26
C MET A 469 0.10 -27.39 7.55
N ILE A 470 -0.29 -28.41 8.34
CA ILE A 470 -1.07 -29.54 7.85
C ILE A 470 -2.55 -29.15 7.84
N VAL A 471 -3.14 -29.10 6.64
CA VAL A 471 -4.57 -28.86 6.44
C VAL A 471 -5.34 -30.19 6.64
N PRO A 472 -6.52 -30.18 7.30
CA PRO A 472 -7.36 -31.37 7.45
C PRO A 472 -7.61 -32.08 6.11
N ARG A 473 -7.63 -33.42 6.12
CA ARG A 473 -7.87 -34.22 4.90
C ARG A 473 -9.33 -34.18 4.44
N SER A 474 -10.29 -33.96 5.34
CA SER A 474 -11.71 -33.89 4.99
C SER A 474 -12.12 -32.44 4.75
N ASP A 475 -12.86 -32.20 3.68
CA ASP A 475 -13.35 -30.85 3.34
C ASP A 475 -14.33 -30.32 4.40
N GLU A 476 -15.10 -31.20 5.05
CA GLU A 476 -16.04 -30.83 6.12
C GLU A 476 -15.32 -30.35 7.39
N ASP A 477 -14.26 -31.07 7.83
CA ASP A 477 -13.48 -30.65 9.00
C ASP A 477 -12.73 -29.35 8.71
N PHE A 478 -12.24 -29.17 7.49
CA PHE A 478 -11.57 -27.94 7.09
C PHE A 478 -12.52 -26.74 7.14
N LEU A 479 -13.72 -26.85 6.54
CA LEU A 479 -14.72 -25.78 6.59
C LEU A 479 -15.16 -25.46 8.02
N SER A 480 -15.39 -26.47 8.86
CA SER A 480 -15.70 -26.29 10.27
C SER A 480 -14.59 -25.52 11.01
N THR A 481 -13.33 -25.82 10.67
CA THR A 481 -12.16 -25.15 11.25
C THR A 481 -12.05 -23.71 10.77
N LEU A 482 -12.28 -23.42 9.47
CA LEU A 482 -12.30 -22.06 8.94
C LEU A 482 -13.36 -21.18 9.62
N LEU A 483 -14.58 -21.71 9.80
CA LEU A 483 -15.66 -21.01 10.48
C LEU A 483 -15.32 -20.73 11.96
N GLN A 484 -14.64 -21.65 12.64
CA GLN A 484 -14.14 -21.40 13.99
C GLN A 484 -13.10 -20.29 14.02
N ILE A 485 -12.19 -20.22 13.04
CA ILE A 485 -11.23 -19.11 12.93
C ILE A 485 -11.96 -17.79 12.75
N VAL A 486 -13.01 -17.72 11.93
CA VAL A 486 -13.81 -16.50 11.77
C VAL A 486 -14.40 -16.04 13.11
N VAL A 487 -14.98 -16.96 13.90
CA VAL A 487 -15.53 -16.65 15.23
C VAL A 487 -14.45 -16.13 16.16
N HIS A 488 -13.34 -16.86 16.29
CA HIS A 488 -12.27 -16.51 17.22
C HIS A 488 -11.53 -15.24 16.81
N ALA A 489 -11.26 -15.05 15.50
CA ALA A 489 -10.61 -13.85 14.98
C ALA A 489 -11.48 -12.60 15.13
N ALA A 490 -12.80 -12.71 14.94
CA ALA A 490 -13.71 -11.60 15.16
C ALA A 490 -13.80 -11.22 16.66
N ASN A 491 -13.87 -12.21 17.55
CA ASN A 491 -13.89 -11.98 18.99
C ASN A 491 -12.58 -11.36 19.49
N ALA A 492 -11.45 -11.82 18.95
CA ALA A 492 -10.12 -11.30 19.27
C ALA A 492 -9.73 -10.03 18.51
N ARG A 493 -10.62 -9.48 17.66
CA ARG A 493 -10.40 -8.28 16.84
C ARG A 493 -9.17 -8.36 15.92
N THR A 494 -8.81 -9.56 15.46
CA THR A 494 -7.70 -9.77 14.51
C THR A 494 -8.20 -9.58 13.08
N TRP A 495 -8.59 -8.35 12.74
CA TRP A 495 -9.26 -8.01 11.47
C TRP A 495 -8.42 -8.31 10.24
N TRP A 496 -7.08 -8.29 10.36
CA TRP A 496 -6.17 -8.59 9.26
C TRP A 496 -6.29 -10.04 8.74
N LEU A 497 -6.72 -10.97 9.59
CA LEU A 497 -6.84 -12.39 9.27
C LEU A 497 -8.15 -12.72 8.53
N LEU A 498 -9.21 -11.95 8.81
CA LEU A 498 -10.56 -12.24 8.31
C LEU A 498 -10.66 -12.27 6.77
N PRO A 499 -10.08 -11.33 5.99
CA PRO A 499 -10.21 -11.38 4.53
C PRO A 499 -9.66 -12.67 3.92
N ALA A 500 -8.53 -13.14 4.43
CA ALA A 500 -7.86 -14.35 3.95
C ALA A 500 -8.65 -15.61 4.31
N VAL A 501 -9.16 -15.70 5.54
CA VAL A 501 -9.99 -16.83 5.98
C VAL A 501 -11.34 -16.84 5.28
N LEU A 502 -11.99 -15.68 5.10
CA LEU A 502 -13.25 -15.56 4.37
C LEU A 502 -13.08 -15.92 2.90
N TYR A 503 -11.95 -15.56 2.28
CA TYR A 503 -11.61 -16.01 0.94
C TYR A 503 -11.52 -17.55 0.87
N SER A 504 -10.88 -18.20 1.85
CA SER A 504 -10.89 -19.66 1.97
C SER A 504 -12.29 -20.24 2.23
N CYS A 505 -13.14 -19.59 3.02
CA CYS A 505 -14.53 -20.03 3.19
C CYS A 505 -15.28 -19.99 1.86
N CYS A 506 -15.03 -18.97 1.02
CA CYS A 506 -15.61 -18.87 -0.32
C CYS A 506 -15.17 -20.00 -1.26
N THR A 507 -14.15 -20.78 -0.88
CA THR A 507 -13.79 -22.01 -1.59
C THR A 507 -14.66 -23.23 -1.26
N HIS A 508 -15.70 -23.05 -0.46
CA HIS A 508 -16.76 -24.04 -0.25
C HIS A 508 -18.10 -23.54 -0.81
N SER A 509 -19.03 -24.46 -1.07
CA SER A 509 -20.34 -24.07 -1.59
C SER A 509 -21.12 -23.35 -0.49
N LEU A 510 -21.91 -22.34 -0.88
CA LEU A 510 -22.74 -21.60 0.08
C LEU A 510 -23.68 -22.53 0.86
N ILE A 511 -24.13 -23.62 0.23
CA ILE A 511 -25.00 -24.63 0.86
C ILE A 511 -24.25 -25.35 1.98
N ASP A 512 -22.99 -25.74 1.76
CA ASP A 512 -22.18 -26.43 2.78
C ASP A 512 -21.86 -25.49 3.95
N ILE A 513 -21.54 -24.23 3.65
CA ILE A 513 -21.32 -23.19 4.68
C ILE A 513 -22.56 -23.03 5.56
N VAL A 514 -23.74 -22.86 4.96
CA VAL A 514 -24.99 -22.63 5.70
C VAL A 514 -25.46 -23.89 6.44
N ARG A 515 -25.17 -25.08 5.91
CA ARG A 515 -25.51 -26.35 6.57
C ARG A 515 -24.62 -26.66 7.77
N ASN A 516 -23.39 -26.15 7.79
CA ASN A 516 -22.41 -26.41 8.84
C ASN A 516 -22.91 -26.02 10.24
N ASP A 517 -22.64 -26.88 11.22
CA ASP A 517 -23.09 -26.70 12.60
C ASP A 517 -22.47 -25.48 13.29
N VAL A 518 -21.21 -25.15 12.98
CA VAL A 518 -20.52 -23.97 13.51
C VAL A 518 -21.22 -22.70 13.02
N TYR A 519 -21.57 -22.65 11.73
CA TYR A 519 -22.32 -21.54 11.13
C TYR A 519 -23.65 -21.31 11.83
N LYS A 520 -24.40 -22.37 12.11
CA LYS A 520 -25.73 -22.25 12.75
C LYS A 520 -25.66 -21.89 14.22
N LYS A 521 -24.74 -22.51 14.98
CA LYS A 521 -24.75 -22.48 16.45
C LYS A 521 -23.80 -21.44 17.06
N LYS A 522 -22.66 -21.15 16.41
CA LYS A 522 -21.58 -20.34 17.01
C LYS A 522 -21.44 -18.94 16.43
N LEU A 523 -21.86 -18.71 15.19
CA LEU A 523 -21.72 -17.40 14.55
C LEU A 523 -22.87 -16.47 14.92
N SER A 524 -22.55 -15.20 15.16
CA SER A 524 -23.56 -14.16 15.34
C SER A 524 -24.32 -13.91 14.03
N GLU A 525 -25.52 -13.32 14.12
CA GLU A 525 -26.32 -12.96 12.94
C GLU A 525 -25.56 -12.06 11.96
N HIS A 526 -24.86 -11.04 12.48
CA HIS A 526 -24.02 -10.17 11.67
C HIS A 526 -22.86 -10.92 10.98
N GLN A 527 -22.20 -11.87 11.67
CA GLN A 527 -21.14 -12.68 11.06
C GLN A 527 -21.68 -13.57 9.94
N ARG A 528 -22.86 -14.17 10.14
CA ARG A 528 -23.56 -14.97 9.13
C ARG A 528 -23.88 -14.15 7.89
N GLU A 529 -24.48 -12.97 8.06
CA GLU A 529 -24.77 -12.04 6.96
C GLU A 529 -23.48 -11.64 6.22
N SER A 530 -22.43 -11.27 6.97
CA SER A 530 -21.14 -10.88 6.39
C SER A 530 -20.51 -11.99 5.54
N ILE A 531 -20.63 -13.25 5.95
CA ILE A 531 -20.14 -14.40 5.17
C ILE A 531 -20.95 -14.56 3.88
N ILE A 532 -22.28 -14.49 3.94
CA ILE A 532 -23.13 -14.59 2.75
C ILE A 532 -22.81 -13.47 1.77
N THR A 533 -22.76 -12.22 2.24
CA THR A 533 -22.45 -11.06 1.40
C THR A 533 -21.06 -11.18 0.78
N THR A 534 -20.06 -11.62 1.55
CA THR A 534 -18.69 -11.80 1.04
C THR A 534 -18.66 -12.91 -0.02
N HIS A 535 -19.37 -14.02 0.19
CA HIS A 535 -19.48 -15.12 -0.76
C HIS A 535 -20.10 -14.66 -2.09
N GLU A 536 -21.19 -13.90 -2.02
CA GLU A 536 -21.85 -13.35 -3.21
C GLU A 536 -20.95 -12.37 -3.95
N MET A 537 -20.31 -11.43 -3.23
CA MET A 537 -19.38 -10.47 -3.83
C MET A 537 -18.19 -11.17 -4.49
N GLN A 538 -17.59 -12.13 -3.81
CA GLN A 538 -16.44 -12.89 -4.30
C GLN A 538 -16.82 -13.71 -5.54
N THR A 539 -17.96 -14.39 -5.51
CA THR A 539 -18.50 -15.13 -6.66
C THR A 539 -18.76 -14.18 -7.84
N GLY A 540 -19.34 -13.01 -7.59
CA GLY A 540 -19.60 -12.00 -8.61
C GLY A 540 -18.33 -11.41 -9.24
N VAL A 541 -17.29 -11.15 -8.44
CA VAL A 541 -15.98 -10.71 -8.93
C VAL A 541 -15.30 -11.82 -9.71
N GLY A 542 -15.31 -13.05 -9.20
CA GLY A 542 -14.77 -14.23 -9.88
C GLY A 542 -15.37 -14.41 -11.26
N ARG A 543 -16.70 -14.41 -11.39
CA ARG A 543 -17.40 -14.50 -12.69
C ARG A 543 -16.96 -13.43 -13.69
N ARG A 544 -16.81 -12.17 -13.24
CA ARG A 544 -16.33 -11.07 -14.09
C ARG A 544 -14.87 -11.22 -14.49
N MET A 545 -14.03 -11.71 -13.58
CA MET A 545 -12.62 -11.92 -13.85
C MET A 545 -12.40 -13.08 -14.82
N TYR A 546 -13.14 -14.18 -14.67
CA TYR A 546 -13.09 -15.30 -15.61
C TYR A 546 -13.64 -14.95 -16.98
N SER A 547 -14.74 -14.18 -17.05
CA SER A 547 -15.24 -13.72 -18.36
C SER A 547 -14.25 -12.78 -19.06
N PHE A 548 -13.39 -12.08 -18.30
CA PHE A 548 -12.32 -11.25 -18.83
C PHE A 548 -11.06 -12.07 -19.23
N LEU A 549 -10.61 -12.99 -18.38
CA LEU A 549 -9.40 -13.81 -18.59
C LEU A 549 -9.62 -15.00 -19.54
N GLY A 550 -10.88 -15.35 -19.79
CA GLY A 550 -11.29 -16.36 -20.75
C GLY A 550 -10.89 -16.00 -22.16
N HIS A 551 -9.67 -16.34 -22.57
CA HIS A 551 -9.36 -16.47 -23.97
C HIS A 551 -10.12 -17.68 -24.51
N ILE A 552 -11.06 -17.43 -25.43
CA ILE A 552 -11.72 -18.50 -26.17
C ILE A 552 -10.60 -19.39 -26.74
N PRO A 553 -10.58 -20.70 -26.45
CA PRO A 553 -9.54 -21.58 -26.98
C PRO A 553 -9.54 -21.43 -28.50
N ALA A 554 -8.46 -20.83 -29.03
CA ALA A 554 -8.32 -20.56 -30.45
C ALA A 554 -8.03 -21.84 -31.23
N GLU A 555 -7.53 -22.87 -30.54
CA GLU A 555 -7.21 -24.16 -31.10
C GLU A 555 -8.48 -24.91 -31.51
N GLY A 556 -8.57 -25.26 -32.80
CA GLY A 556 -9.68 -26.02 -33.37
C GLY A 556 -10.82 -25.20 -33.98
N CYS A 557 -10.81 -23.87 -33.88
CA CYS A 557 -11.84 -23.08 -34.55
C CYS A 557 -11.50 -22.81 -36.04
N ARG A 558 -12.11 -23.58 -36.95
CA ARG A 558 -11.95 -23.38 -38.41
C ARG A 558 -13.02 -22.47 -39.05
N SER A 559 -14.11 -22.15 -38.36
CA SER A 559 -15.19 -21.29 -38.91
C SER A 559 -15.86 -20.41 -37.86
N LYS A 560 -16.38 -19.24 -38.27
CA LYS A 560 -17.08 -18.28 -37.40
C LYS A 560 -18.29 -18.90 -36.66
N ARG A 561 -18.94 -19.91 -37.24
CA ARG A 561 -20.06 -20.63 -36.60
C ARG A 561 -19.54 -21.63 -35.56
N ALA A 562 -18.46 -22.35 -35.86
CA ALA A 562 -17.81 -23.24 -34.90
C ALA A 562 -17.24 -22.46 -33.70
N CYS A 563 -16.57 -21.33 -33.93
CA CYS A 563 -16.08 -20.43 -32.86
C CYS A 563 -17.20 -19.99 -31.95
N ARG A 564 -18.35 -19.56 -32.49
CA ARG A 564 -19.49 -19.16 -31.66
C ARG A 564 -20.06 -20.31 -30.85
N LYS A 565 -20.08 -21.53 -31.38
CA LYS A 565 -20.55 -22.72 -30.64
C LYS A 565 -19.57 -23.10 -29.52
N ILE A 566 -18.26 -23.07 -29.78
CA ILE A 566 -17.21 -23.33 -28.79
C ILE A 566 -17.21 -22.25 -27.71
N ALA A 567 -17.23 -20.98 -28.10
CA ALA A 567 -17.30 -19.85 -27.16
C ALA A 567 -18.57 -19.90 -26.30
N ARG A 568 -19.73 -20.26 -26.88
CA ARG A 568 -20.97 -20.43 -26.13
C ARG A 568 -20.89 -21.62 -25.17
N LYS A 569 -20.34 -22.76 -25.61
CA LYS A 569 -20.14 -23.94 -24.76
C LYS A 569 -19.20 -23.60 -23.59
N TRP A 570 -18.05 -22.99 -23.87
CA TRP A 570 -17.11 -22.53 -22.87
C TRP A 570 -17.71 -21.48 -21.93
N TYR A 571 -18.53 -20.55 -22.43
CA TYR A 571 -19.24 -19.58 -21.59
C TYR A 571 -20.27 -20.25 -20.67
N LEU A 572 -21.02 -21.24 -21.17
CA LEU A 572 -21.97 -21.99 -20.35
C LEU A 572 -21.25 -22.88 -19.33
N GLU A 573 -20.16 -23.54 -19.73
CA GLU A 573 -19.31 -24.34 -18.84
C GLU A 573 -18.62 -23.47 -17.80
N SER A 574 -18.19 -22.25 -18.13
CA SER A 574 -17.62 -21.29 -17.16
C SER A 574 -18.67 -20.68 -16.22
N LEU A 575 -19.94 -20.60 -16.65
CA LEU A 575 -21.07 -20.25 -15.78
C LEU A 575 -21.45 -21.41 -14.85
N GLU A 576 -21.35 -22.65 -15.34
CA GLU A 576 -21.54 -23.87 -14.56
C GLU A 576 -20.33 -24.26 -13.72
N TRP A 577 -19.19 -23.60 -13.93
CA TRP A 577 -17.95 -23.82 -13.18
C TRP A 577 -18.17 -23.37 -11.73
N ARG A 578 -18.69 -24.30 -10.93
CA ARG A 578 -18.82 -24.25 -9.47
C ARG A 578 -17.46 -24.45 -8.79
N CYS A 579 -16.37 -24.06 -9.44
CA CYS A 579 -15.04 -24.21 -8.89
C CYS A 579 -14.90 -23.14 -7.82
N ASN A 580 -15.31 -23.53 -6.61
CA ASN A 580 -15.09 -22.73 -5.43
C ASN A 580 -13.58 -22.49 -5.23
N ASN A 581 -12.69 -23.32 -5.81
CA ASN A 581 -11.26 -23.10 -5.81
C ASN A 581 -10.68 -22.88 -7.23
N PRO A 582 -10.43 -21.62 -7.66
CA PRO A 582 -9.74 -21.26 -8.91
C PRO A 582 -8.46 -22.02 -9.20
N TRP A 583 -7.75 -22.41 -8.14
CA TRP A 583 -6.36 -22.84 -8.18
C TRP A 583 -6.20 -24.34 -8.41
N LYS A 584 -7.16 -25.16 -7.96
CA LYS A 584 -7.08 -26.62 -8.13
C LYS A 584 -7.34 -27.06 -9.57
N ASP A 585 -8.15 -26.30 -10.31
CA ASP A 585 -8.62 -26.69 -11.63
C ASP A 585 -7.95 -25.93 -12.78
N TYR A 586 -6.98 -25.06 -12.49
CA TYR A 586 -6.11 -24.55 -13.55
C TYR A 586 -5.21 -25.72 -13.97
N PRO A 587 -5.31 -26.23 -15.21
CA PRO A 587 -4.44 -27.29 -15.67
C PRO A 587 -3.02 -26.73 -15.59
N SER A 588 -2.24 -27.23 -14.62
CA SER A 588 -0.80 -26.98 -14.59
C SER A 588 -0.27 -27.39 -15.96
N GLN A 589 0.29 -26.44 -16.71
CA GLN A 589 0.76 -26.64 -18.09
C GLN A 589 1.82 -27.75 -18.23
N GLU A 590 2.27 -28.36 -17.15
CA GLU A 590 3.24 -29.45 -17.13
C GLU A 590 2.65 -30.83 -17.47
N GLY A 591 1.32 -30.97 -17.59
CA GLY A 591 0.66 -32.19 -18.04
C GLY A 591 0.41 -32.27 -19.55
N LYS A 592 1.44 -32.19 -20.40
CA LYS A 592 1.32 -32.60 -21.82
C LYS A 592 1.22 -34.13 -21.89
N GLY A 593 0.02 -34.67 -21.69
CA GLY A 593 -0.24 -36.11 -21.79
C GLY A 593 -1.68 -36.39 -22.18
N SER A 594 -1.92 -36.55 -23.48
CA SER A 594 -3.07 -37.21 -24.12
C SER A 594 -4.44 -37.07 -23.43
N PHE A 595 -5.27 -36.18 -23.97
CA PHE A 595 -6.72 -36.34 -23.89
C PHE A 595 -7.09 -37.59 -24.73
N SER A 596 -7.12 -38.77 -24.11
CA SER A 596 -7.61 -39.99 -24.77
C SER A 596 -9.10 -39.81 -25.03
N GLY A 597 -9.48 -39.78 -26.31
CA GLY A 597 -10.86 -39.69 -26.75
C GLY A 597 -11.66 -40.89 -26.24
N GLY A 598 -12.60 -40.63 -25.32
CA GLY A 598 -13.66 -41.57 -25.00
C GLY A 598 -14.60 -41.66 -26.21
N SER A 599 -14.67 -42.85 -26.82
CA SER A 599 -15.65 -43.17 -27.84
C SER A 599 -17.05 -43.12 -27.24
N VAL A 600 -17.87 -42.19 -27.73
CA VAL A 600 -19.31 -42.23 -27.50
C VAL A 600 -19.88 -43.26 -28.48
N THR A 601 -20.16 -44.46 -27.98
CA THR A 601 -21.02 -45.43 -28.66
C THR A 601 -22.45 -44.92 -28.61
N HIS A 602 -23.06 -44.78 -29.79
CA HIS A 602 -24.49 -44.56 -29.95
C HIS A 602 -25.30 -45.72 -29.36
N ALA A 603 -26.23 -45.39 -28.47
CA ALA A 603 -27.49 -46.07 -28.26
C ALA A 603 -28.54 -45.00 -27.93
#